data_AF-A0A6G2VEM6-F1
#
_entry.id   AF-A0A6G2VEM6-F1
#
_cell.length_a   1.000
_cell.length_b   1.000
_cell.length_c   1.000
_cell.angle_alpha   90.00
_cell.angle_beta   90.00
_cell.angle_gamma   90.00
#
_symmetry.space_group_name_H-M   'P 1'
#
loop_
_entity.id
_entity.type
_entity.pdbx_description
1 polymer ?
#
loop_
_entity_poly.entity_id
_entity_poly.type
_entity_poly.pdbx_seq_one_letter_code
_entity_poly.pdbx_strand_id
1 'polypeptide(L)'
;AALARRPGRATPLAHGLDLAGQALRRAFRHHSAGLVEALLVVATDGRGNVPLAVSRSGRPGRGPVRRTGVDDAVAVAEHIRALGRSRLRSVVVDPGRPPYTRLPAALAEALGGGVVGRADEEAAPGAPDREARHG
;
A
#
# COMPACT_ATOMS: atom_id res chain seq x y z
N ALA A 1 15.88 4.34 0.70
CA ALA A 1 16.21 3.50 1.87
C ALA A 1 15.05 2.62 2.36
N ALA A 2 13.81 3.14 2.52
CA ALA A 2 12.68 2.35 3.04
C ALA A 2 12.26 1.14 2.18
N LEU A 3 12.32 1.27 0.84
CA LEU A 3 11.90 0.22 -0.11
C LEU A 3 12.86 -0.99 -0.19
N ALA A 4 14.07 -0.88 0.35
CA ALA A 4 15.08 -1.94 0.35
C ALA A 4 15.13 -2.71 1.68
N ARG A 5 14.24 -2.41 2.63
CA ARG A 5 14.25 -3.04 3.94
C ARG A 5 13.73 -4.47 3.82
N ARG A 6 14.40 -5.42 4.51
CA ARG A 6 13.86 -6.78 4.66
C ARG A 6 12.44 -6.70 5.23
N PRO A 7 11.49 -7.48 4.70
CA PRO A 7 10.12 -7.47 5.19
C PRO A 7 10.07 -7.69 6.71
N GLY A 8 9.36 -6.81 7.41
CA GLY A 8 9.12 -6.96 8.84
C GLY A 8 8.23 -8.17 9.15
N ARG A 9 8.30 -8.69 10.38
CA ARG A 9 7.35 -9.71 10.88
C ARG A 9 5.95 -9.13 11.14
N ALA A 10 5.88 -7.81 11.33
CA ALA A 10 4.69 -7.05 11.62
C ALA A 10 4.70 -5.79 10.76
N THR A 11 3.71 -5.64 9.88
CA THR A 11 3.55 -4.47 9.01
C THR A 11 2.31 -3.68 9.44
N PRO A 12 2.47 -2.53 10.16
CA PRO A 12 1.38 -1.69 10.63
C PRO A 12 0.84 -0.77 9.52
N LEU A 13 0.44 -1.35 8.40
CA LEU A 13 0.00 -0.61 7.21
C LEU A 13 -1.22 0.28 7.50
N ALA A 14 -2.24 -0.27 8.16
CA ALA A 14 -3.43 0.49 8.54
C ALA A 14 -3.10 1.72 9.40
N HIS A 15 -2.13 1.57 10.31
CA HIS A 15 -1.70 2.68 11.16
C HIS A 15 -0.90 3.73 10.38
N GLY A 16 -0.02 3.31 9.46
CA GLY A 16 0.67 4.23 8.56
C GLY A 16 -0.30 5.05 7.70
N LEU A 17 -1.35 4.40 7.16
CA LEU A 17 -2.41 5.08 6.42
C LEU A 17 -3.19 6.05 7.32
N ASP A 18 -3.49 5.67 8.56
CA ASP A 18 -4.20 6.52 9.52
C ASP A 18 -3.41 7.82 9.82
N LEU A 19 -2.10 7.70 10.04
CA LEU A 19 -1.21 8.84 10.21
C LEU A 19 -1.17 9.73 8.95
N ALA A 20 -1.12 9.13 7.76
CA ALA A 20 -1.18 9.88 6.50
C ALA A 20 -2.52 10.62 6.34
N GLY A 21 -3.63 9.99 6.69
CA GLY A 21 -4.95 10.61 6.70
C GLY A 21 -5.05 11.80 7.66
N GLN A 22 -4.45 11.70 8.85
CA GLN A 22 -4.39 12.82 9.79
C GLN A 22 -3.55 13.97 9.25
N ALA A 23 -2.42 13.69 8.60
CA ALA A 23 -1.58 14.70 7.96
C ALA A 23 -2.33 15.41 6.81
N LEU A 24 -3.05 14.65 5.95
CA LEU A 24 -3.88 15.20 4.89
C LEU A 24 -5.00 16.09 5.43
N ARG A 25 -5.73 15.64 6.47
CA ARG A 25 -6.75 16.45 7.14
C ARG A 25 -6.18 17.77 7.65
N ARG A 26 -5.00 17.72 8.28
CA ARG A 26 -4.31 18.91 8.76
C ARG A 26 -3.95 19.84 7.60
N ALA A 27 -3.37 19.29 6.52
CA ALA A 27 -2.98 20.05 5.35
C ALA A 27 -4.18 20.74 4.66
N PHE A 28 -5.28 20.01 4.43
CA PHE A 28 -6.49 20.57 3.81
C PHE A 28 -7.16 21.65 4.67
N ARG A 29 -7.11 21.54 6.00
CA ARG A 29 -7.65 22.58 6.90
C ARG A 29 -6.81 23.85 6.92
N HIS A 30 -5.49 23.73 7.03
CA HIS A 30 -4.61 24.89 7.23
C HIS A 30 -4.20 25.58 5.92
N HIS A 31 -4.23 24.87 4.79
CA HIS A 31 -3.78 25.37 3.49
C HIS A 31 -4.90 25.37 2.45
N SER A 32 -6.17 25.49 2.88
CA SER A 32 -7.34 25.38 2.01
C SER A 32 -7.28 26.31 0.78
N ALA A 33 -6.74 27.53 0.95
CA ALA A 33 -6.60 28.54 -0.09
C ALA A 33 -5.34 28.42 -0.98
N GLY A 34 -4.28 27.75 -0.51
CA GLY A 34 -2.98 27.67 -1.21
C GLY A 34 -2.59 26.28 -1.71
N LEU A 35 -3.20 25.22 -1.17
CA LEU A 35 -3.00 23.87 -1.64
C LEU A 35 -3.81 23.71 -2.94
N VAL A 36 -3.18 23.35 -4.04
CA VAL A 36 -3.90 23.09 -5.30
C VAL A 36 -4.30 21.62 -5.34
N GLU A 37 -3.36 20.74 -5.03
CA GLU A 37 -3.49 19.29 -5.09
C GLU A 37 -2.58 18.62 -4.06
N ALA A 38 -2.96 17.44 -3.59
CA ALA A 38 -2.16 16.56 -2.75
C ALA A 38 -1.98 15.21 -3.45
N LEU A 39 -0.76 14.69 -3.44
CA LEU A 39 -0.43 13.35 -3.92
C LEU A 39 -0.12 12.43 -2.73
N LEU A 40 -0.90 11.37 -2.58
CA LEU A 40 -0.64 10.28 -1.64
C LEU A 40 -0.01 9.10 -2.38
N VAL A 41 1.21 8.74 -2.00
CA VAL A 41 1.91 7.56 -2.52
C VAL A 41 1.99 6.50 -1.42
N VAL A 42 1.40 5.34 -1.66
CA VAL A 42 1.41 4.20 -0.72
C VAL A 42 2.30 3.11 -1.30
N ALA A 43 3.49 2.93 -0.75
CA ALA A 43 4.34 1.79 -1.08
C ALA A 43 4.12 0.66 -0.07
N THR A 44 3.68 -0.50 -0.53
CA THR A 44 3.45 -1.68 0.32
C THR A 44 4.07 -2.91 -0.31
N ASP A 45 4.64 -3.80 0.51
CA ASP A 45 5.12 -5.12 0.08
C ASP A 45 3.99 -6.17 0.10
N GLY A 46 2.73 -5.72 0.06
CA GLY A 46 1.54 -6.55 0.14
C GLY A 46 1.23 -7.07 1.54
N ARG A 47 2.02 -6.67 2.56
CA ARG A 47 1.79 -7.08 3.95
C ARG A 47 1.02 -6.02 4.73
N GLY A 48 0.10 -6.50 5.55
CA GLY A 48 -0.75 -5.67 6.43
C GLY A 48 -1.33 -6.53 7.54
N ASN A 49 -0.48 -7.19 8.33
CA ASN A 49 -0.93 -8.18 9.31
C ASN A 49 -1.10 -7.61 10.72
N VAL A 50 -0.89 -6.31 10.93
CA VAL A 50 -1.07 -5.67 12.24
C VAL A 50 -2.38 -4.87 12.25
N PRO A 51 -3.39 -5.28 13.04
CA PRO A 51 -4.62 -4.54 13.23
C PRO A 51 -4.33 -3.14 13.76
N LEU A 52 -5.12 -2.17 13.33
CA LEU A 52 -4.98 -0.77 13.71
C LEU A 52 -5.08 -0.59 15.24
N ALA A 53 -5.99 -1.33 15.89
CA ALA A 53 -6.15 -1.30 17.34
C ALA A 53 -4.90 -1.80 18.08
N VAL A 54 -4.24 -2.84 17.57
CA VAL A 54 -2.99 -3.38 18.13
C VAL A 54 -1.86 -2.37 17.94
N SER A 55 -1.73 -1.79 16.74
CA SER A 55 -0.71 -0.78 16.48
C SER A 55 -0.88 0.49 17.33
N ARG A 56 -2.12 0.94 17.58
CA ARG A 56 -2.40 2.13 18.40
C ARG A 56 -2.18 1.89 19.89
N SER A 57 -2.58 0.72 20.39
CA SER A 57 -2.50 0.42 21.82
C SER A 57 -1.14 -0.12 22.28
N GLY A 58 -0.32 -0.61 21.34
CA GLY A 58 0.94 -1.31 21.65
C GLY A 58 0.73 -2.65 22.36
N ARG A 59 -0.52 -3.09 22.54
CA ARG A 59 -0.87 -4.33 23.23
C ARG A 59 -1.19 -5.42 22.21
N PRO A 60 -0.59 -6.63 22.32
CA PRO A 60 -0.96 -7.74 21.46
C PRO A 60 -2.45 -8.05 21.58
N GLY A 61 -3.14 -8.23 20.45
CA GLY A 61 -4.52 -8.70 20.43
C GLY A 61 -4.61 -10.15 20.91
N ARG A 62 -5.78 -10.55 21.42
CA ARG A 62 -6.05 -11.96 21.75
C ARG A 62 -6.40 -12.72 20.46
N GLY A 63 -5.49 -13.56 19.99
CA GLY A 63 -5.76 -14.55 18.93
C GLY A 63 -4.98 -14.34 17.62
N PRO A 64 -5.15 -15.25 16.64
CA PRO A 64 -4.44 -15.19 15.38
C PRO A 64 -4.75 -13.91 14.62
N VAL A 65 -3.69 -13.18 14.23
CA VAL A 65 -3.78 -11.97 13.43
C VAL A 65 -4.03 -12.37 11.97
N ARG A 66 -5.31 -12.57 11.63
CA ARG A 66 -5.77 -12.95 10.29
C ARG A 66 -5.79 -11.72 9.36
N ARG A 67 -6.77 -11.64 8.46
CA ARG A 67 -6.97 -10.53 7.50
C ARG A 67 -7.32 -9.17 8.14
N THR A 68 -7.54 -9.11 9.45
CA THR A 68 -7.98 -7.88 10.15
C THR A 68 -7.10 -6.66 9.86
N GLY A 69 -5.76 -6.80 9.83
CA GLY A 69 -4.89 -5.66 9.51
C GLY A 69 -5.00 -5.18 8.06
N VAL A 70 -5.37 -6.06 7.14
CA VAL A 70 -5.65 -5.74 5.74
C VAL A 70 -7.00 -5.03 5.64
N ASP A 71 -8.02 -5.58 6.30
CA ASP A 71 -9.36 -5.01 6.30
C ASP A 71 -9.36 -3.61 6.94
N ASP A 72 -8.62 -3.43 8.04
CA ASP A 72 -8.38 -2.13 8.68
C ASP A 72 -7.69 -1.14 7.71
N ALA A 73 -6.72 -1.61 6.92
CA ALA A 73 -6.02 -0.75 5.97
C ALA A 73 -6.93 -0.27 4.84
N VAL A 74 -7.76 -1.17 4.30
CA VAL A 74 -8.77 -0.85 3.29
C VAL A 74 -9.80 0.15 3.84
N ALA A 75 -10.32 -0.09 5.05
CA ALA A 75 -11.26 0.83 5.69
C ALA A 75 -10.65 2.23 5.91
N VAL A 76 -9.38 2.32 6.32
CA VAL A 76 -8.70 3.62 6.45
C VAL A 76 -8.51 4.29 5.09
N ALA A 77 -8.18 3.53 4.03
CA ALA A 77 -8.05 4.06 2.67
C ALA A 77 -9.37 4.69 2.16
N GLU A 78 -10.52 4.06 2.41
CA GLU A 78 -11.83 4.62 2.06
C GLU A 78 -12.08 5.97 2.77
N HIS A 79 -11.72 6.07 4.06
CA HIS A 79 -11.82 7.32 4.80
C HIS A 79 -10.90 8.41 4.25
N ILE A 80 -9.70 8.05 3.76
CA ILE A 80 -8.77 8.98 3.13
C ILE A 80 -9.35 9.52 1.82
N ARG A 81 -9.92 8.64 0.98
CA ARG A 81 -10.59 9.04 -0.27
C ARG A 81 -11.68 10.09 -0.04
N ALA A 82 -12.40 9.97 1.08
CA ALA A 82 -13.45 10.93 1.45
C ALA A 82 -12.95 12.35 1.79
N LEU A 83 -11.65 12.54 2.04
CA LEU A 83 -11.08 13.83 2.49
C LEU A 83 -10.97 14.90 1.40
N GLY A 84 -10.86 14.51 0.13
CA GLY A 84 -10.48 15.46 -0.91
C GLY A 84 -10.77 14.96 -2.31
N ARG A 85 -12.04 14.63 -2.61
CA ARG A 85 -12.46 13.97 -3.86
C ARG A 85 -11.95 14.59 -5.16
N SER A 86 -11.70 15.90 -5.20
CA SER A 86 -11.19 16.61 -6.38
C SER A 86 -9.72 17.04 -6.29
N ARG A 87 -9.11 16.95 -5.10
CA ARG A 87 -7.79 17.52 -4.80
C ARG A 87 -6.80 16.53 -4.23
N LEU A 88 -7.18 15.26 -4.12
CA LEU A 88 -6.34 14.17 -3.67
C LEU A 88 -6.17 13.17 -4.80
N ARG A 89 -4.93 13.00 -5.26
CA ARG A 89 -4.53 11.87 -6.11
C ARG A 89 -3.85 10.83 -5.26
N SER A 90 -4.17 9.57 -5.51
CA SER A 90 -3.58 8.44 -4.79
C SER A 90 -2.96 7.47 -5.77
N VAL A 91 -1.75 7.00 -5.44
CA VAL A 91 -1.06 5.94 -6.18
C VAL A 91 -0.55 4.90 -5.20
N VAL A 92 -0.78 3.63 -5.50
CA VAL A 92 -0.23 2.51 -4.75
C VAL A 92 0.93 1.91 -5.53
N VAL A 93 2.10 1.83 -4.91
CA VAL A 93 3.28 1.21 -5.52
C VAL A 93 3.31 -0.26 -5.14
N ASP A 94 3.19 -1.13 -6.14
CA ASP A 94 3.34 -2.58 -6.00
C ASP A 94 4.76 -3.01 -6.44
N PRO A 95 5.62 -3.45 -5.51
CA PRO A 95 6.96 -3.93 -5.85
C PRO A 95 6.96 -5.32 -6.55
N GLY A 96 5.79 -5.94 -6.77
CA GLY A 96 5.63 -7.15 -7.59
C GLY A 96 6.16 -8.43 -6.93
N ARG A 97 6.27 -8.48 -5.59
CA ARG A 97 6.82 -9.65 -4.88
C ARG A 97 5.70 -10.52 -4.29
N PRO A 98 5.59 -11.80 -4.68
CA PRO A 98 4.70 -12.77 -4.02
C PRO A 98 4.97 -12.88 -2.50
N PRO A 99 3.98 -13.29 -1.69
CA PRO A 99 2.72 -13.94 -2.08
C PRO A 99 1.46 -13.05 -2.06
N TYR A 100 1.55 -11.74 -1.79
CA TYR A 100 0.39 -10.90 -1.49
C TYR A 100 0.10 -9.83 -2.56
N THR A 101 -0.23 -10.26 -3.78
CA THR A 101 -0.50 -9.38 -4.93
C THR A 101 -1.86 -8.68 -4.89
N ARG A 102 -2.79 -9.11 -4.03
CA ARG A 102 -4.15 -8.56 -3.99
C ARG A 102 -4.28 -7.27 -3.17
N LEU A 103 -3.42 -7.06 -2.17
CA LEU A 103 -3.51 -5.90 -1.28
C LEU A 103 -3.26 -4.57 -2.02
N PRO A 104 -2.24 -4.44 -2.90
CA PRO A 104 -2.02 -3.21 -3.66
C PRO A 104 -3.24 -2.79 -4.49
N ALA A 105 -3.87 -3.74 -5.18
CA ALA A 105 -5.08 -3.50 -5.97
C ALA A 105 -6.26 -3.05 -5.09
N ALA A 106 -6.51 -3.75 -3.98
CA ALA A 106 -7.60 -3.39 -3.05
C ALA A 106 -7.40 -1.99 -2.44
N LEU A 107 -6.16 -1.60 -2.14
CA LEU A 107 -5.86 -0.26 -1.65
C LEU A 107 -6.06 0.80 -2.72
N ALA A 108 -5.66 0.53 -3.96
CA ALA A 108 -5.86 1.48 -5.06
C ALA A 108 -7.35 1.73 -5.28
N GLU A 109 -8.16 0.67 -5.29
CA GLU A 109 -9.62 0.78 -5.39
C GLU A 109 -10.22 1.59 -4.23
N ALA A 110 -9.87 1.25 -2.98
CA ALA A 110 -10.35 1.95 -1.79
C ALA A 110 -9.97 3.44 -1.78
N LEU A 111 -8.75 3.77 -2.24
CA LEU A 111 -8.26 5.14 -2.36
C LEU A 111 -8.86 5.89 -3.57
N GLY A 112 -9.51 5.19 -4.50
CA GLY A 112 -9.94 5.74 -5.79
C GLY A 112 -8.75 6.13 -6.69
N GLY A 113 -7.63 5.43 -6.56
CA GLY A 113 -6.36 5.68 -7.24
C GLY A 113 -5.96 4.55 -8.19
N GLY A 114 -4.70 4.61 -8.65
CA GLY A 114 -4.10 3.59 -9.51
C GLY A 114 -2.98 2.81 -8.82
N VAL A 115 -2.60 1.67 -9.41
CA VAL A 115 -1.40 0.92 -9.03
C VAL A 115 -0.27 1.26 -10.00
N VAL A 116 0.94 1.45 -9.48
CA VAL A 116 2.18 1.54 -10.25
C VAL A 116 3.08 0.39 -9.82
N GLY A 117 3.42 -0.49 -10.75
CA GLY A 117 4.32 -1.62 -10.51
C GLY A 117 5.51 -1.63 -11.46
N ARG A 118 6.43 -2.58 -11.27
CA ARG A 118 7.39 -2.93 -12.31
C ARG A 118 6.59 -3.67 -13.39
N ALA A 119 6.56 -3.15 -14.62
CA ALA A 119 6.08 -3.92 -15.76
C ALA A 119 6.80 -5.27 -15.72
N ASP A 120 6.03 -6.36 -15.82
CA ASP A 120 6.56 -7.70 -15.76
C ASP A 120 7.79 -7.84 -16.67
N GLU A 121 8.90 -8.36 -16.13
CA GLU A 121 10.02 -8.86 -16.95
C GLU A 121 9.60 -10.11 -17.78
N GLU A 122 8.31 -10.46 -17.82
CA GLU A 122 7.72 -11.59 -18.57
C GLU A 122 7.18 -11.22 -19.97
N ALA A 123 7.66 -10.13 -20.56
CA ALA A 123 7.48 -9.84 -21.98
C ALA A 123 8.82 -9.64 -22.70
N ALA A 124 9.74 -10.59 -22.55
CA ALA A 124 10.78 -10.81 -23.55
C ALA A 124 10.36 -11.99 -24.44
N PRO A 125 9.75 -11.77 -25.62
CA PRO A 125 9.59 -12.82 -26.61
C PRO A 125 10.97 -13.08 -27.23
N GLY A 126 11.52 -14.27 -26.98
CA GLY A 126 12.66 -14.78 -27.72
C GLY A 126 13.99 -14.77 -26.97
N ALA A 127 14.21 -15.81 -26.18
CA ALA A 127 15.54 -16.42 -26.10
C ALA A 127 15.41 -17.82 -26.73
N PRO A 128 16.17 -18.14 -27.78
CA PRO A 128 15.99 -19.38 -28.53
C PRO A 128 16.39 -20.57 -27.65
N ASP A 129 15.66 -21.67 -27.83
CA ASP A 129 16.14 -23.02 -27.57
C ASP A 129 17.57 -23.13 -28.13
N ARG A 130 18.54 -23.26 -27.23
CA ARG A 130 19.83 -23.85 -27.59
C ARG A 130 19.80 -25.27 -27.08
N GLU A 131 19.41 -26.12 -28.02
CA GLU A 131 19.70 -27.54 -28.11
C GLU A 131 21.00 -27.96 -27.41
N ALA A 132 20.90 -29.11 -26.75
CA ALA A 132 21.80 -30.26 -26.86
C ALA A 132 23.23 -29.98 -27.36
N ARG A 133 24.21 -30.34 -26.51
CA ARG A 133 25.31 -31.29 -26.81
C ARG A 133 26.40 -31.12 -25.78
N HIS A 134 26.63 -32.19 -25.02
CA HIS A 134 27.89 -32.71 -24.47
C HIS A 134 27.47 -33.78 -23.47
N GLY A 135 27.84 -35.05 -23.57
CA GLY A 135 29.01 -35.66 -24.21
C GLY A 135 29.36 -36.83 -23.30
#